data_AF-A0A965UJG3-F1
#
_entry.id   AF-A0A965UJG3-F1
#
_cell.length_a   1.000
_cell.length_b   1.000
_cell.length_c   1.000
_cell.angle_alpha   90.00
_cell.angle_beta   90.00
_cell.angle_gamma   90.00
#
_symmetry.space_group_name_H-M   'P 1'
#
loop_
_entity.id
_entity.type
_entity.pdbx_description
1 polymer ?
#
loop_
_entity_poly.entity_id
_entity_poly.type
_entity_poly.pdbx_seq_one_letter_code
_entity_poly.pdbx_strand_id
1 'polypeptide(L)'
;MQIDWNWFFAAFAQCGAALIGIISAFIISKLLGENDKYEQLSNTLNGLLIKRQYYLDKISVYRFNWHDHQNIRYDYDLGKAIENGEFEGLSDEEKLEKLFSIDQSLFRTENCLKYLEERIISSSPLYAPVGPNLSIKMPNIANLPPAGIWDKVSEEKDKIINIKIECESLIKEFQVTLNALIKTKLNLKPIKFTILLLSIGFFVSVIYPLHFMPLEINSIPQVGWSIEIIISNIVSLRGFLLLCMFLIIESIFIFFLFLIHSLEKKYMLSIDSIDKSWLDIREYSPYFECLVSEEKR
;
A
#
# COMPACT_ATOMS: atom_id res chain seq x y z
N MET A 1 -32.70 40.56 -44.11
CA MET A 1 -32.90 40.40 -42.65
C MET A 1 -31.55 40.69 -42.00
N GLN A 2 -31.39 41.83 -41.33
CA GLN A 2 -30.15 42.16 -40.64
C GLN A 2 -30.09 41.32 -39.36
N ILE A 3 -28.98 40.62 -39.14
CA ILE A 3 -28.76 39.89 -37.90
C ILE A 3 -28.59 40.92 -36.79
N ASP A 4 -29.37 40.79 -35.72
CA ASP A 4 -29.18 41.55 -34.49
C ASP A 4 -27.99 40.93 -33.72
N TRP A 5 -26.82 41.55 -33.88
CA TRP A 5 -25.59 41.13 -33.23
C TRP A 5 -25.64 41.23 -31.71
N ASN A 6 -26.43 42.17 -31.15
CA ASN A 6 -26.62 42.26 -29.70
C ASN A 6 -27.37 41.04 -29.19
N TRP A 7 -28.45 40.64 -29.89
CA TRP A 7 -29.18 39.42 -29.54
C TRP A 7 -28.30 38.17 -29.67
N PHE A 8 -27.50 38.07 -30.74
CA PHE A 8 -26.59 36.93 -30.94
C PHE A 8 -25.56 36.81 -29.82
N PHE A 9 -24.82 37.88 -29.50
CA PHE A 9 -23.78 37.81 -28.46
C PHE A 9 -24.37 37.61 -27.06
N ALA A 10 -25.54 38.19 -26.76
CA ALA A 10 -26.23 37.97 -25.50
C ALA A 10 -26.69 36.51 -25.35
N ALA A 11 -27.35 35.96 -26.38
CA ALA A 11 -27.80 34.56 -26.37
C ALA A 11 -26.60 33.59 -26.28
N PHE A 12 -25.52 33.86 -27.02
CA PHE A 12 -24.31 33.03 -26.98
C PHE A 12 -23.63 33.07 -25.61
N ALA A 13 -23.48 34.25 -25.00
CA ALA A 13 -22.91 34.41 -23.66
C ALA A 13 -23.76 33.74 -22.57
N GLN A 14 -25.09 33.85 -22.66
CA GLN A 14 -26.01 33.19 -21.73
C GLN A 14 -25.91 31.66 -21.83
N CYS A 15 -25.92 31.11 -23.04
CA CYS A 15 -25.74 29.68 -23.27
C CYS A 15 -24.38 29.18 -22.77
N GLY A 16 -23.30 29.93 -23.04
CA GLY A 16 -21.95 29.62 -22.56
C GLY A 16 -21.87 29.61 -21.02
N ALA A 17 -22.40 30.65 -20.37
CA ALA A 17 -22.44 30.75 -18.92
C ALA A 17 -23.25 29.61 -18.29
N ALA A 18 -24.40 29.25 -18.87
CA ALA A 18 -25.23 28.13 -18.39
C ALA A 18 -24.48 26.79 -18.49
N LEU A 19 -23.83 26.52 -19.62
CA LEU A 19 -23.05 25.30 -19.81
C LEU A 19 -21.89 25.21 -18.80
N ILE A 20 -21.13 26.30 -18.63
CA ILE A 20 -20.03 26.38 -17.66
C ILE A 20 -20.54 26.17 -16.26
N GLY A 21 -21.68 26.77 -15.88
CA GLY A 21 -22.29 26.58 -14.57
C GLY A 21 -22.62 25.12 -14.27
N ILE A 22 -23.24 24.41 -15.21
CA ILE A 22 -23.60 22.99 -15.06
C ILE A 22 -22.35 22.12 -14.90
N ILE A 23 -21.36 22.28 -15.80
CA ILE A 23 -20.14 21.47 -15.74
C ILE A 23 -19.34 21.79 -14.47
N SER A 24 -19.25 23.06 -14.07
CA SER A 24 -18.58 23.49 -12.85
C SER A 24 -19.20 22.84 -11.62
N ALA A 25 -20.54 22.82 -11.51
CA ALA A 25 -21.23 22.17 -10.39
C ALA A 25 -20.91 20.68 -10.29
N PHE A 26 -20.88 19.96 -11.43
CA PHE A 26 -20.50 18.54 -11.46
C PHE A 26 -19.05 18.33 -11.03
N ILE A 27 -18.13 19.17 -11.51
CA ILE A 27 -16.71 19.10 -11.17
C ILE A 27 -16.46 19.37 -9.69
N ILE A 28 -17.13 20.37 -9.11
CA ILE A 28 -17.02 20.67 -7.67
C ILE A 28 -17.52 19.49 -6.84
N SER A 29 -18.70 18.96 -7.17
CA SER A 29 -19.25 17.78 -6.48
C SER A 29 -18.32 16.58 -6.57
N LYS A 30 -17.75 16.34 -7.76
CA LYS A 30 -16.77 15.28 -7.99
C LYS A 30 -15.51 15.48 -7.14
N LEU A 31 -14.98 16.71 -7.11
CA LEU A 31 -13.77 17.06 -6.36
C LEU A 31 -13.94 16.89 -4.84
N LEU A 32 -15.07 17.33 -4.29
CA LEU A 32 -15.41 17.10 -2.88
C LEU A 32 -15.47 15.60 -2.58
N GLY A 33 -16.13 14.81 -3.44
CA GLY A 33 -16.17 13.37 -3.29
C GLY A 33 -14.79 12.68 -3.36
N GLU A 34 -13.83 13.23 -4.12
CA GLU A 34 -12.46 12.70 -4.11
C GLU A 34 -11.68 13.13 -2.84
N ASN A 35 -11.96 14.30 -2.25
CA ASN A 35 -11.39 14.67 -0.95
C ASN A 35 -11.86 13.74 0.17
N ASP A 36 -13.15 13.43 0.24
CA ASP A 36 -13.70 12.54 1.27
C ASP A 36 -13.13 11.12 1.14
N LYS A 37 -12.96 10.63 -0.10
CA LYS A 37 -12.28 9.35 -0.36
C LYS A 37 -10.83 9.36 0.09
N TYR A 38 -10.11 10.47 -0.12
CA TYR A 38 -8.75 10.59 0.38
C TYR A 38 -8.71 10.41 1.91
N GLU A 39 -9.60 11.08 2.64
CA GLU A 39 -9.66 10.98 4.11
C GLU A 39 -9.97 9.55 4.56
N GLN A 40 -10.91 8.87 3.89
CA GLN A 40 -11.22 7.46 4.17
C GLN A 40 -10.01 6.55 3.94
N LEU A 41 -9.32 6.70 2.80
CA LEU A 41 -8.14 5.90 2.46
C LEU A 41 -6.97 6.19 3.39
N SER A 42 -6.77 7.45 3.78
CA SER A 42 -5.75 7.85 4.74
C SER A 42 -6.01 7.26 6.13
N ASN A 43 -7.25 7.29 6.60
CA ASN A 43 -7.64 6.65 7.85
C ASN A 43 -7.46 5.13 7.80
N THR A 44 -7.79 4.51 6.67
CA THR A 44 -7.57 3.08 6.45
C THR A 44 -6.09 2.75 6.53
N LEU A 45 -5.25 3.52 5.82
CA LEU A 45 -3.80 3.35 5.85
C LEU A 45 -3.23 3.46 7.26
N ASN A 46 -3.64 4.47 8.03
CA ASN A 46 -3.23 4.62 9.44
C ASN A 46 -3.66 3.40 10.28
N GLY A 47 -4.87 2.87 10.04
CA GLY A 47 -5.32 1.63 10.68
C GLY A 47 -4.44 0.42 10.32
N LEU A 48 -4.04 0.29 9.06
CA LEU A 48 -3.13 -0.77 8.61
C LEU A 48 -1.74 -0.63 9.24
N LEU A 49 -1.23 0.59 9.42
CA LEU A 49 0.03 0.84 10.12
C LEU A 49 -0.01 0.38 11.58
N ILE A 50 -1.10 0.66 12.28
CA ILE A 50 -1.30 0.20 13.66
C ILE A 50 -1.38 -1.33 13.71
N LYS A 51 -2.16 -1.95 12.80
CA LYS A 51 -2.24 -3.42 12.69
C LYS A 51 -0.87 -4.05 12.41
N ARG A 52 -0.07 -3.43 11.53
CA ARG A 52 1.30 -3.88 11.22
C ARG A 52 2.14 -3.89 12.48
N GLN A 53 2.17 -2.79 13.23
CA GLN A 53 2.93 -2.72 14.47
C GLN A 53 2.47 -3.79 15.47
N TYR A 54 1.15 -3.95 15.62
CA TYR A 54 0.57 -4.99 16.47
C TYR A 54 1.03 -6.40 16.08
N TYR A 55 1.07 -6.73 14.79
CA TYR A 55 1.56 -8.04 14.36
C TYR A 55 3.07 -8.19 14.53
N LEU A 56 3.88 -7.15 14.32
CA LEU A 56 5.31 -7.20 14.61
C LEU A 56 5.58 -7.46 16.10
N ASP A 57 4.84 -6.76 16.97
CA ASP A 57 4.92 -6.97 18.42
C ASP A 57 4.49 -8.41 18.79
N LYS A 58 3.42 -8.92 18.19
CA LYS A 58 2.93 -10.29 18.40
C LYS A 58 3.93 -11.35 17.92
N ILE A 59 4.56 -11.14 16.75
CA ILE A 59 5.61 -12.01 16.20
C ILE A 59 6.82 -12.07 17.13
N SER A 60 7.20 -10.95 17.75
CA SER A 60 8.35 -10.89 18.66
C SER A 60 8.21 -11.78 19.91
N VAL A 61 6.97 -12.13 20.27
CA VAL A 61 6.67 -12.98 21.44
C VAL A 61 6.70 -14.47 21.09
N TYR A 62 6.49 -14.82 19.82
CA TYR A 62 6.42 -16.22 19.39
C TYR A 62 7.77 -16.91 19.45
N ARG A 63 7.73 -18.18 19.85
CA ARG A 63 8.94 -18.91 20.23
C ARG A 63 9.39 -19.86 19.12
N PHE A 64 9.77 -19.30 17.97
CA PHE A 64 10.32 -20.06 16.84
C PHE A 64 11.48 -20.99 17.27
N ASN A 65 12.44 -20.46 18.05
CA ASN A 65 13.57 -21.23 18.57
C ASN A 65 13.14 -22.35 19.53
N TRP A 66 12.10 -22.13 20.34
CA TRP A 66 11.63 -23.16 21.26
C TRP A 66 10.96 -24.31 20.51
N HIS A 67 10.13 -23.99 19.51
CA HIS A 67 9.50 -24.99 18.65
C HIS A 67 10.55 -25.87 17.96
N ASP A 68 11.51 -25.25 17.27
CA ASP A 68 12.58 -25.98 16.58
C ASP A 68 13.42 -26.81 17.56
N HIS A 69 13.76 -26.27 18.72
CA HIS A 69 14.48 -27.03 19.74
C HIS A 69 13.67 -28.22 20.26
N GLN A 70 12.36 -28.11 20.49
CA GLN A 70 11.56 -29.25 20.94
C GLN A 70 11.48 -30.35 19.88
N ASN A 71 11.25 -29.99 18.62
CA ASN A 71 11.26 -30.94 17.51
C ASN A 71 12.64 -31.58 17.37
N ILE A 72 13.71 -30.77 17.27
CA ILE A 72 15.08 -31.27 17.18
C ILE A 72 15.44 -32.13 18.38
N ARG A 73 14.91 -31.90 19.59
CA ARG A 73 15.24 -32.70 20.78
C ARG A 73 14.49 -34.03 20.87
N TYR A 74 13.23 -34.07 20.45
CA TYR A 74 12.35 -35.22 20.68
C TYR A 74 11.92 -35.95 19.41
N ASP A 75 12.29 -35.46 18.22
CA ASP A 75 11.98 -36.12 16.95
C ASP A 75 12.59 -37.52 16.89
N TYR A 76 11.78 -38.50 16.53
CA TYR A 76 12.17 -39.91 16.59
C TYR A 76 13.09 -40.32 15.43
N ASP A 77 12.81 -39.82 14.23
CA ASP A 77 13.55 -40.18 13.01
C ASP A 77 14.94 -39.54 13.00
N LEU A 78 15.05 -38.31 13.50
CA LEU A 78 16.31 -37.65 13.77
C LEU A 78 17.14 -38.41 14.82
N GLY A 79 16.49 -38.91 15.87
CA GLY A 79 17.14 -39.75 16.87
C GLY A 79 17.77 -41.01 16.26
N LYS A 80 17.04 -41.70 15.38
CA LYS A 80 17.57 -42.87 14.64
C LYS A 80 18.73 -42.50 13.73
N ALA A 81 18.62 -41.42 12.97
CA ALA A 81 19.68 -40.98 12.07
C ALA A 81 20.97 -40.67 12.87
N ILE A 82 20.85 -40.03 14.03
CA ILE A 82 21.99 -39.78 14.93
C ILE A 82 22.58 -41.12 15.43
N GLU A 83 21.75 -42.07 15.87
CA GLU A 83 22.22 -43.39 16.32
C GLU A 83 22.90 -44.20 15.21
N ASN A 84 22.48 -44.03 13.96
CA ASN A 84 23.05 -44.66 12.79
C ASN A 84 24.39 -44.02 12.34
N GLY A 85 24.86 -42.97 13.01
CA GLY A 85 26.09 -42.25 12.64
C GLY A 85 25.94 -41.42 11.37
N GLU A 86 24.71 -41.13 10.94
CA GLU A 86 24.42 -40.51 9.64
C GLU A 86 24.85 -39.04 9.51
N PHE A 87 25.29 -38.43 10.62
CA PHE A 87 25.79 -37.07 10.72
C PHE A 87 27.32 -37.02 10.93
N GLU A 88 28.00 -38.16 11.03
CA GLU A 88 29.45 -38.22 11.21
C GLU A 88 30.19 -37.83 9.93
N GLY A 89 31.16 -36.92 10.04
CA GLY A 89 32.00 -36.49 8.91
C GLY A 89 31.35 -35.49 7.95
N LEU A 90 30.10 -35.08 8.19
CA LEU A 90 29.44 -34.02 7.42
C LEU A 90 29.93 -32.63 7.85
N SER A 91 29.99 -31.71 6.88
CA SER A 91 30.13 -30.28 7.16
C SER A 91 28.87 -29.70 7.79
N ASP A 92 28.97 -28.51 8.38
CA ASP A 92 27.85 -27.89 9.10
C ASP A 92 26.67 -27.55 8.17
N GLU A 93 26.95 -27.20 6.92
CA GLU A 93 25.93 -26.97 5.87
C GLU A 93 25.21 -28.28 5.50
N GLU A 94 25.96 -29.36 5.30
CA GLU A 94 25.40 -30.69 4.97
C GLU A 94 24.58 -31.27 6.13
N LYS A 95 24.97 -31.02 7.39
CA LYS A 95 24.19 -31.41 8.57
C LYS A 95 22.83 -30.71 8.59
N LEU A 96 22.79 -29.41 8.28
CA LEU A 96 21.56 -28.63 8.23
C LEU A 96 20.65 -29.07 7.08
N GLU A 97 21.19 -29.28 5.88
CA GLU A 97 20.41 -29.82 4.75
C GLU A 97 19.78 -31.17 5.08
N LYS A 98 20.55 -32.06 5.70
CA LYS A 98 20.06 -33.38 6.11
C LYS A 98 19.00 -33.27 7.20
N LEU A 99 19.19 -32.40 8.19
CA LEU A 99 18.18 -32.11 9.22
C LEU A 99 16.85 -31.65 8.61
N PHE A 100 16.89 -30.68 7.68
CA PHE A 100 15.68 -30.18 7.02
C PHE A 100 15.04 -31.18 6.05
N SER A 101 15.79 -32.17 5.58
CA SER A 101 15.24 -33.28 4.79
C SER A 101 14.47 -34.29 5.64
N ILE A 102 14.88 -34.46 6.91
CA ILE A 102 14.28 -35.38 7.87
C ILE A 102 13.04 -34.75 8.50
N ASP A 103 13.15 -33.52 8.99
CA ASP A 103 12.05 -32.79 9.62
C ASP A 103 11.73 -31.51 8.84
N GLN A 104 10.67 -31.58 8.02
CA GLN A 104 10.17 -30.46 7.23
C GLN A 104 9.42 -29.42 8.07
N SER A 105 9.01 -29.79 9.29
CA SER A 105 8.19 -28.95 10.15
C SER A 105 8.97 -27.83 10.85
N LEU A 106 10.30 -27.84 10.73
CA LEU A 106 11.19 -26.86 11.33
C LEU A 106 11.11 -25.49 10.64
N PHE A 107 11.11 -24.44 11.46
CA PHE A 107 11.13 -23.05 10.99
C PHE A 107 12.53 -22.57 10.54
N ARG A 108 13.55 -23.43 10.71
CA ARG A 108 14.94 -23.19 10.30
C ARG A 108 15.56 -21.99 11.00
N THR A 109 15.38 -21.93 12.31
CA THR A 109 16.02 -20.91 13.14
C THR A 109 17.55 -21.00 13.09
N GLU A 110 18.23 -19.88 13.35
CA GLU A 110 19.70 -19.78 13.31
C GLU A 110 20.38 -20.75 14.29
N ASN A 111 19.67 -21.20 15.33
CA ASN A 111 20.18 -22.08 16.36
C ASN A 111 20.00 -23.58 16.06
N CYS A 112 19.40 -23.96 14.92
CA CYS A 112 19.15 -25.37 14.60
C CYS A 112 20.41 -26.25 14.63
N LEU A 113 21.54 -25.73 14.13
CA LEU A 113 22.82 -26.45 14.16
C LEU A 113 23.26 -26.71 15.60
N LYS A 114 23.19 -25.70 16.45
CA LYS A 114 23.53 -25.81 17.87
C LYS A 114 22.64 -26.83 18.59
N TYR A 115 21.33 -26.81 18.33
CA TYR A 115 20.40 -27.79 18.91
C TYR A 115 20.68 -29.22 18.44
N LEU A 116 21.06 -29.38 17.17
CA LEU A 116 21.46 -30.67 16.61
C LEU A 116 22.74 -31.18 17.27
N GLU A 117 23.76 -30.33 17.45
CA GLU A 117 25.01 -30.68 18.13
C GLU A 117 24.78 -31.06 19.60
N GLU A 118 23.97 -30.29 20.32
CA GLU A 118 23.54 -30.62 21.69
C GLU A 118 22.86 -31.99 21.74
N ARG A 119 22.04 -32.31 20.73
CA ARG A 119 21.41 -33.63 20.61
C ARG A 119 22.42 -34.74 20.29
N ILE A 120 23.38 -34.52 19.40
CA ILE A 120 24.41 -35.51 19.08
C ILE A 120 25.27 -35.80 20.31
N ILE A 121 25.68 -34.77 21.05
CA ILE A 121 26.46 -34.90 22.28
C ILE A 121 25.67 -35.67 23.35
N SER A 122 24.41 -35.31 23.57
CA SER A 122 23.54 -36.00 24.55
C SER A 122 23.12 -37.40 24.10
N SER A 123 23.18 -37.68 22.80
CA SER A 123 22.88 -38.99 22.20
C SER A 123 24.08 -39.93 22.14
N SER A 124 25.28 -39.41 22.42
CA SER A 124 26.51 -40.19 22.43
C SER A 124 26.42 -41.33 23.47
N PRO A 125 26.74 -42.57 23.11
CA PRO A 125 26.57 -43.72 23.99
C PRO A 125 27.41 -43.58 25.27
N LEU A 126 26.73 -43.49 26.41
CA LEU A 126 27.36 -43.65 27.71
C LEU A 126 27.68 -45.14 27.91
N TYR A 127 28.97 -45.46 27.82
CA TYR A 127 29.51 -46.77 28.10
C TYR A 127 29.82 -46.87 29.60
N ALA A 128 29.08 -47.72 30.32
CA ALA A 128 29.42 -48.03 31.70
C ALA A 128 30.40 -49.22 31.73
N PRO A 129 31.55 -49.11 32.42
CA PRO A 129 32.47 -50.24 32.59
C PRO A 129 31.83 -51.28 33.52
N VAL A 130 31.71 -52.52 33.04
CA VAL A 130 31.14 -53.66 33.79
C VAL A 130 32.22 -54.70 34.11
N GLY A 131 33.46 -54.47 33.63
CA GLY A 131 34.64 -55.25 33.96
C GLY A 131 35.85 -54.87 33.12
N PRO A 132 36.99 -55.58 33.26
CA PRO A 132 38.14 -55.41 32.38
C PRO A 132 37.71 -55.70 30.93
N ASN A 133 37.82 -54.71 30.06
CA ASN A 133 37.46 -54.75 28.62
C ASN A 133 35.98 -55.03 28.31
N LEU A 134 35.06 -54.82 29.25
CA LEU A 134 33.61 -54.98 29.02
C LEU A 134 32.87 -53.70 29.39
N SER A 135 32.26 -53.09 28.37
CA SER A 135 31.38 -51.93 28.53
C SER A 135 29.99 -52.24 28.00
N ILE A 136 28.95 -51.89 28.77
CA ILE A 136 27.56 -52.00 28.33
C ILE A 136 27.10 -50.63 27.84
N LYS A 137 26.47 -50.59 26.66
CA LYS A 137 25.77 -49.41 26.13
C LYS A 137 24.54 -49.17 26.99
N MET A 138 24.54 -48.08 27.77
CA MET A 138 23.36 -47.69 28.55
C MET A 138 22.22 -47.28 27.59
N PRO A 139 20.97 -47.71 27.83
CA PRO A 139 19.83 -47.20 27.08
C PRO A 139 19.70 -45.69 27.32
N ASN A 140 19.57 -44.92 26.24
CA ASN A 140 19.51 -43.48 26.35
C ASN A 140 18.08 -43.02 26.72
N ILE A 141 17.81 -42.93 28.01
CA ILE A 141 16.48 -42.54 28.56
C ILE A 141 16.26 -41.01 28.45
N ALA A 142 17.30 -40.23 28.11
CA ALA A 142 17.28 -38.77 28.18
C ALA A 142 16.37 -38.07 27.13
N ASN A 143 15.93 -38.79 26.09
CA ASN A 143 15.27 -38.23 24.92
C ASN A 143 13.78 -38.61 24.78
N LEU A 144 13.14 -39.11 25.85
CA LEU A 144 11.69 -39.35 25.84
C LEU A 144 10.93 -38.01 25.96
N PRO A 145 9.97 -37.74 25.07
CA PRO A 145 9.16 -36.52 25.14
C PRO A 145 8.33 -36.51 26.44
N PRO A 146 8.32 -35.40 27.19
CA PRO A 146 7.44 -35.26 28.35
C PRO A 146 5.97 -35.29 27.90
N ALA A 147 5.07 -35.79 28.76
CA ALA A 147 3.66 -35.91 28.44
C ALA A 147 3.05 -34.55 28.02
N GLY A 148 2.34 -34.54 26.88
CA GLY A 148 1.69 -33.35 26.31
C GLY A 148 2.63 -32.34 25.64
N ILE A 149 3.91 -32.68 25.39
CA ILE A 149 4.81 -31.77 24.67
C ILE A 149 4.38 -31.56 23.22
N TRP A 150 3.93 -32.61 22.54
CA TRP A 150 3.48 -32.55 21.15
C TRP A 150 2.24 -31.67 20.99
N ASP A 151 1.32 -31.70 21.96
CA ASP A 151 0.16 -30.81 21.98
C ASP A 151 0.60 -29.35 22.06
N LYS A 152 1.58 -29.03 22.92
CA LYS A 152 2.12 -27.67 23.07
C LYS A 152 2.91 -27.21 21.84
N VAL A 153 3.67 -28.10 21.22
CA VAL A 153 4.41 -27.83 19.98
C VAL A 153 3.44 -27.56 18.83
N SER A 154 2.40 -28.38 18.70
CA SER A 154 1.34 -28.19 17.71
C SER A 154 0.60 -26.86 17.95
N GLU A 155 0.24 -26.56 19.19
CA GLU A 155 -0.44 -25.30 19.54
C GLU A 155 0.42 -24.07 19.19
N GLU A 156 1.74 -24.15 19.40
CA GLU A 156 2.66 -23.08 19.01
C GLU A 156 2.80 -22.99 17.48
N LYS A 157 2.88 -24.12 16.77
CA LYS A 157 2.87 -24.15 15.30
C LYS A 157 1.61 -23.50 14.74
N ASP A 158 0.45 -23.82 15.29
CA ASP A 158 -0.84 -23.24 14.86
C ASP A 158 -0.88 -21.73 15.08
N LYS A 159 -0.35 -21.24 16.21
CA LYS A 159 -0.23 -19.79 16.48
C LYS A 159 0.65 -19.09 15.45
N ILE A 160 1.78 -19.71 15.09
CA ILE A 160 2.72 -19.19 14.09
C ILE A 160 2.11 -19.18 12.68
N ILE A 161 1.39 -20.24 12.30
CA ILE A 161 0.69 -20.31 11.01
C ILE A 161 -0.42 -19.26 10.94
N ASN A 162 -1.22 -19.14 12.00
CA ASN A 162 -2.31 -18.16 12.05
C ASN A 162 -1.79 -16.72 11.91
N ILE A 163 -0.69 -16.36 12.58
CA ILE A 163 -0.12 -15.01 12.42
C ILE A 163 0.45 -14.79 11.01
N LYS A 164 1.00 -15.81 10.36
CA LYS A 164 1.45 -15.71 8.97
C LYS A 164 0.27 -15.38 8.05
N ILE A 165 -0.84 -16.11 8.19
CA ILE A 165 -2.06 -15.86 7.41
C ILE A 165 -2.59 -14.44 7.67
N GLU A 166 -2.59 -13.99 8.94
CA GLU A 166 -2.97 -12.62 9.31
C GLU A 166 -2.06 -11.58 8.64
N CYS A 167 -0.75 -11.81 8.58
CA CYS A 167 0.21 -10.94 7.91
C CYS A 167 0.02 -10.91 6.39
N GLU A 168 -0.22 -12.06 5.75
CA GLU A 168 -0.51 -12.14 4.32
C GLU A 168 -1.81 -11.41 3.96
N SER A 169 -2.83 -11.53 4.82
CA SER A 169 -4.07 -10.76 4.69
C SER A 169 -3.79 -9.26 4.80
N LEU A 170 -2.95 -8.85 5.76
CA LEU A 170 -2.55 -7.45 5.91
C LEU A 170 -1.80 -6.91 4.69
N ILE A 171 -0.87 -7.69 4.12
CA ILE A 171 -0.16 -7.35 2.89
C ILE A 171 -1.15 -7.12 1.74
N LYS A 172 -2.15 -8.00 1.58
CA LYS A 172 -3.20 -7.81 0.57
C LYS A 172 -4.00 -6.53 0.83
N GLU A 173 -4.36 -6.23 2.08
CA GLU A 173 -5.03 -4.97 2.45
C GLU A 173 -4.18 -3.74 2.08
N PHE A 174 -2.87 -3.76 2.33
CA PHE A 174 -1.93 -2.71 1.91
C PHE A 174 -1.88 -2.55 0.39
N GLN A 175 -1.77 -3.65 -0.36
CA GLN A 175 -1.74 -3.62 -1.83
C GLN A 175 -3.03 -3.04 -2.41
N VAL A 176 -4.19 -3.44 -1.90
CA VAL A 176 -5.49 -2.90 -2.32
C VAL A 176 -5.57 -1.40 -2.03
N THR A 177 -5.15 -0.98 -0.84
CA THR A 177 -5.16 0.43 -0.44
C THR A 177 -4.20 1.27 -1.30
N LEU A 178 -2.99 0.77 -1.57
CA LEU A 178 -2.01 1.40 -2.44
C LEU A 178 -2.57 1.58 -3.87
N ASN A 179 -3.14 0.52 -4.44
CA ASN A 179 -3.77 0.57 -5.75
C ASN A 179 -4.93 1.56 -5.79
N ALA A 180 -5.74 1.62 -4.74
CA ALA A 180 -6.83 2.60 -4.61
C ALA A 180 -6.29 4.05 -4.56
N LEU A 181 -5.22 4.31 -3.80
CA LEU A 181 -4.57 5.63 -3.74
C LEU A 181 -4.03 6.04 -5.12
N ILE A 182 -3.31 5.15 -5.80
CA ILE A 182 -2.75 5.41 -7.14
C ILE A 182 -3.85 5.70 -8.15
N LYS A 183 -4.88 4.84 -8.21
CA LYS A 183 -6.01 4.99 -9.14
C LYS A 183 -6.75 6.31 -8.90
N THR A 184 -6.98 6.65 -7.64
CA THR A 184 -7.72 7.87 -7.28
C THR A 184 -6.93 9.14 -7.63
N LYS A 185 -5.62 9.14 -7.37
CA LYS A 185 -4.72 10.21 -7.81
C LYS A 185 -4.77 10.43 -9.32
N LEU A 186 -4.78 9.35 -10.12
CA LEU A 186 -4.88 9.46 -11.59
C LEU A 186 -6.19 10.11 -12.05
N ASN A 187 -7.29 9.90 -11.31
CA ASN A 187 -8.58 10.52 -11.59
C ASN A 187 -8.63 12.03 -11.35
N LEU A 188 -7.65 12.61 -10.66
CA LEU A 188 -7.56 14.06 -10.47
C LEU A 188 -7.13 14.81 -11.75
N LYS A 189 -6.37 14.14 -12.65
CA LYS A 189 -5.87 14.78 -13.89
C LYS A 189 -7.01 15.22 -14.83
N PRO A 190 -8.02 14.40 -15.13
CA PRO A 190 -9.17 14.84 -15.91
C PRO A 190 -9.90 16.03 -15.26
N ILE A 191 -10.10 16.02 -13.94
CA ILE A 191 -10.77 17.10 -13.21
C ILE A 191 -9.99 18.42 -13.39
N LYS A 192 -8.66 18.38 -13.20
CA LYS A 192 -7.78 19.52 -13.42
C LYS A 192 -7.90 20.07 -14.84
N PHE A 193 -7.87 19.18 -15.83
CA PHE A 193 -7.99 19.57 -17.24
C PHE A 193 -9.35 20.20 -17.55
N THR A 194 -10.44 19.65 -17.00
CA THR A 194 -11.77 20.24 -17.18
C THR A 194 -11.85 21.64 -16.59
N ILE A 195 -11.29 21.91 -15.41
CA ILE A 195 -11.29 23.27 -14.83
C ILE A 195 -10.53 24.25 -15.73
N LEU A 196 -9.36 23.85 -16.26
CA LEU A 196 -8.61 24.68 -17.19
C LEU A 196 -9.44 25.00 -18.46
N LEU A 197 -10.14 24.00 -18.99
CA LEU A 197 -11.02 24.17 -20.14
C LEU A 197 -12.22 25.07 -19.83
N LEU A 198 -12.77 25.00 -18.61
CA LEU A 198 -13.84 25.89 -18.16
C LEU A 198 -13.38 27.34 -18.01
N SER A 199 -12.16 27.57 -17.50
CA SER A 199 -11.56 28.91 -17.42
C SER A 199 -11.39 29.53 -18.81
N ILE A 200 -10.76 28.81 -19.75
CA ILE A 200 -10.62 29.27 -21.14
C ILE A 200 -11.99 29.44 -21.81
N GLY A 201 -12.88 28.47 -21.61
CA GLY A 201 -14.24 28.48 -22.14
C GLY A 201 -15.05 29.67 -21.63
N PHE A 202 -14.90 30.05 -20.36
CA PHE A 202 -15.55 31.20 -19.77
C PHE A 202 -15.07 32.51 -20.41
N PHE A 203 -13.77 32.66 -20.61
CA PHE A 203 -13.23 33.82 -21.31
C PHE A 203 -13.78 33.92 -22.74
N VAL A 204 -13.74 32.84 -23.51
CA VAL A 204 -14.12 32.82 -24.93
C VAL A 204 -15.63 32.91 -25.14
N SER A 205 -16.43 32.27 -24.29
CA SER A 205 -17.89 32.18 -24.48
C SER A 205 -18.67 33.26 -23.76
N VAL A 206 -18.15 33.84 -22.67
CA VAL A 206 -18.89 34.82 -21.86
C VAL A 206 -18.23 36.19 -21.95
N ILE A 207 -16.97 36.31 -21.55
CA ILE A 207 -16.30 37.61 -21.44
C ILE A 207 -16.08 38.25 -22.82
N TYR A 208 -15.56 37.48 -23.77
CA TYR A 208 -15.25 37.98 -25.11
C TYR A 208 -16.50 38.47 -25.87
N PRO A 209 -17.63 37.74 -25.92
CA PRO A 209 -18.86 38.23 -26.56
C PRO A 209 -19.48 39.44 -25.84
N LEU A 210 -19.50 39.45 -24.51
CA LEU A 210 -20.05 40.57 -23.74
C LEU A 210 -19.22 41.85 -23.90
N HIS A 211 -17.92 41.73 -24.22
CA HIS A 211 -17.03 42.87 -24.46
C HIS A 211 -17.48 43.74 -25.64
N PHE A 212 -18.12 43.15 -26.66
CA PHE A 212 -18.58 43.86 -27.85
C PHE A 212 -19.91 44.59 -27.67
N MET A 213 -20.64 44.34 -26.57
CA MET A 213 -21.97 44.91 -26.35
C MET A 213 -21.97 46.17 -25.47
N PRO A 214 -22.97 47.07 -25.64
CA PRO A 214 -23.94 47.10 -26.74
C PRO A 214 -23.31 47.66 -28.02
N LEU A 215 -23.70 47.09 -29.17
CA LEU A 215 -23.39 47.61 -30.50
C LEU A 215 -24.47 48.61 -30.93
N GLU A 216 -24.06 49.65 -31.66
CA GLU A 216 -25.00 50.58 -32.29
C GLU A 216 -25.87 49.86 -33.34
N ILE A 217 -27.12 50.28 -33.46
CA ILE A 217 -28.10 49.68 -34.39
C ILE A 217 -27.53 49.78 -35.82
N ASN A 218 -27.48 48.65 -36.53
CA ASN A 218 -26.90 48.50 -37.89
C ASN A 218 -25.38 48.59 -38.01
N SER A 219 -24.64 48.62 -36.90
CA SER A 219 -23.18 48.50 -36.94
C SER A 219 -22.73 47.04 -37.11
N ILE A 220 -21.74 46.81 -37.96
CA ILE A 220 -21.06 45.51 -38.07
C ILE A 220 -20.01 45.48 -36.95
N PRO A 221 -19.97 44.43 -36.11
CA PRO A 221 -18.96 44.34 -35.06
C PRO A 221 -17.56 44.37 -35.67
N GLN A 222 -16.72 45.30 -35.22
CA GLN A 222 -15.29 45.26 -35.51
C GLN A 222 -14.65 44.18 -34.64
N VAL A 223 -14.80 42.93 -35.08
CA VAL A 223 -14.16 41.77 -34.42
C VAL A 223 -12.66 41.88 -34.68
N GLY A 224 -11.92 42.32 -33.66
CA GLY A 224 -10.48 42.53 -33.75
C GLY A 224 -9.80 42.32 -32.41
N TRP A 225 -8.58 41.80 -32.46
CA TRP A 225 -7.71 41.61 -31.28
C TRP A 225 -6.83 42.84 -31.00
N SER A 226 -7.20 44.01 -31.53
CA SER A 226 -6.39 45.23 -31.35
C SER A 226 -6.36 45.65 -29.89
N ILE A 227 -5.15 45.73 -29.33
CA ILE A 227 -4.86 46.05 -27.93
C ILE A 227 -5.47 47.40 -27.52
N GLU A 228 -5.52 48.38 -28.42
CA GLU A 228 -6.12 49.71 -28.17
C GLU A 228 -7.64 49.64 -27.92
N ILE A 229 -8.36 48.80 -28.66
CA ILE A 229 -9.81 48.60 -28.46
C ILE A 229 -10.06 47.87 -27.13
N ILE A 230 -9.23 46.89 -26.80
CA ILE A 230 -9.34 46.14 -25.54
C ILE A 230 -9.11 47.08 -24.34
N ILE A 231 -8.06 47.90 -24.36
CA ILE A 231 -7.72 48.81 -23.27
C ILE A 231 -8.78 49.92 -23.11
N SER A 232 -9.21 50.54 -24.21
CA SER A 232 -10.26 51.58 -24.16
C SER A 232 -11.59 51.05 -23.62
N ASN A 233 -11.93 49.80 -23.93
CA ASN A 233 -13.11 49.14 -23.38
C ASN A 233 -12.94 48.71 -21.92
N ILE A 234 -11.75 48.31 -21.46
CA ILE A 234 -11.49 47.98 -20.04
C ILE A 234 -11.67 49.21 -19.14
N VAL A 235 -11.24 50.40 -19.58
CA VAL A 235 -11.32 51.66 -18.80
C VAL A 235 -12.77 52.20 -18.72
N SER A 236 -13.69 51.67 -19.52
CA SER A 236 -15.11 52.00 -19.41
C SER A 236 -15.80 51.27 -18.24
N LEU A 237 -16.88 51.84 -17.69
CA LEU A 237 -17.65 51.23 -16.58
C LEU A 237 -18.09 49.78 -16.87
N ARG A 238 -18.45 49.48 -18.13
CA ARG A 238 -18.80 48.11 -18.56
C ARG A 238 -17.62 47.16 -18.50
N GLY A 239 -16.44 47.59 -18.94
CA GLY A 239 -15.23 46.79 -18.92
C GLY A 239 -14.76 46.53 -17.51
N PHE A 240 -14.88 47.52 -16.63
CA PHE A 240 -14.63 47.37 -15.21
C PHE A 240 -15.55 46.31 -14.57
N LEU A 241 -16.87 46.37 -14.82
CA LEU A 241 -17.81 45.38 -14.29
C LEU A 241 -17.54 43.95 -14.82
N LEU A 242 -17.24 43.82 -16.12
CA LEU A 242 -16.88 42.54 -16.73
C LEU A 242 -15.56 41.99 -16.17
N LEU A 243 -14.56 42.86 -15.95
CA LEU A 243 -13.30 42.49 -15.33
C LEU A 243 -13.51 42.01 -13.89
N CYS A 244 -14.32 42.71 -13.09
CA CYS A 244 -14.66 42.26 -11.74
C CYS A 244 -15.32 40.88 -11.75
N MET A 245 -16.29 40.66 -12.64
CA MET A 245 -16.95 39.36 -12.79
C MET A 245 -15.95 38.27 -13.20
N PHE A 246 -15.06 38.58 -14.14
CA PHE A 246 -14.00 37.66 -14.58
C PHE A 246 -13.07 37.29 -13.44
N LEU A 247 -12.58 38.26 -12.68
CA LEU A 247 -11.69 38.02 -11.55
C LEU A 247 -12.35 37.17 -10.46
N ILE A 248 -13.63 37.39 -10.17
CA ILE A 248 -14.37 36.58 -9.18
C ILE A 248 -14.43 35.11 -9.65
N ILE A 249 -14.86 34.88 -10.88
CA ILE A 249 -15.04 33.52 -11.40
C ILE A 249 -13.69 32.81 -11.58
N GLU A 250 -12.68 33.50 -12.10
CA GLU A 250 -11.33 32.96 -12.22
C GLU A 250 -10.69 32.68 -10.86
N SER A 251 -10.91 33.53 -9.86
CA SER A 251 -10.44 33.24 -8.49
C SER A 251 -11.02 31.94 -7.95
N ILE A 252 -12.26 31.61 -8.31
CA ILE A 252 -12.89 30.33 -7.93
C ILE A 252 -12.21 29.16 -8.65
N PHE A 253 -11.96 29.26 -9.96
CA PHE A 253 -11.26 28.21 -10.70
C PHE A 253 -9.82 28.01 -10.20
N ILE A 254 -9.09 29.09 -9.93
CA ILE A 254 -7.74 29.05 -9.35
C ILE A 254 -7.77 28.38 -7.98
N PHE A 255 -8.74 28.71 -7.13
CA PHE A 255 -8.91 28.07 -5.83
C PHE A 255 -9.09 26.55 -5.96
N PHE A 256 -9.93 26.08 -6.89
CA PHE A 256 -10.11 24.64 -7.10
C PHE A 256 -8.88 23.97 -7.70
N LEU A 257 -8.15 24.64 -8.59
CA LEU A 257 -6.85 24.14 -9.08
C LEU A 257 -5.83 23.98 -7.93
N PHE A 258 -5.80 24.94 -7.00
CA PHE A 258 -4.98 24.86 -5.80
C PHE A 258 -5.41 23.68 -4.91
N LEU A 259 -6.72 23.47 -4.72
CA LEU A 259 -7.24 22.34 -3.96
C LEU A 259 -6.84 21.00 -4.58
N ILE A 260 -6.94 20.86 -5.90
CA ILE A 260 -6.48 19.66 -6.62
C ILE A 260 -4.99 19.45 -6.42
N HIS A 261 -4.18 20.50 -6.54
CA HIS A 261 -2.73 20.38 -6.33
C HIS A 261 -2.39 19.94 -4.90
N SER A 262 -3.09 20.49 -3.90
CA SER A 262 -2.97 20.08 -2.50
C SER A 262 -3.33 18.59 -2.32
N LEU A 263 -4.44 18.14 -2.92
CA LEU A 263 -4.83 16.74 -2.92
C LEU A 263 -3.80 15.84 -3.60
N GLU A 264 -3.31 16.19 -4.79
CA GLU A 264 -2.27 15.43 -5.50
C GLU A 264 -1.02 15.23 -4.62
N LYS A 265 -0.60 16.28 -3.89
CA LYS A 265 0.51 16.22 -2.95
C LYS A 265 0.21 15.29 -1.77
N LYS A 266 -0.98 15.38 -1.18
CA LYS A 266 -1.43 14.48 -0.10
C LYS A 266 -1.43 13.01 -0.52
N TYR A 267 -1.93 12.69 -1.72
CA TYR A 267 -1.87 11.35 -2.29
C TYR A 267 -0.42 10.88 -2.51
N MET A 268 0.45 11.73 -3.07
CA MET A 268 1.87 11.41 -3.25
C MET A 268 2.53 11.03 -1.92
N LEU A 269 2.39 11.87 -0.90
CA LEU A 269 2.96 11.61 0.42
C LEU A 269 2.46 10.29 1.02
N SER A 270 1.18 9.97 0.83
CA SER A 270 0.59 8.73 1.35
C SER A 270 1.09 7.50 0.60
N ILE A 271 1.26 7.60 -0.73
CA ILE A 271 1.83 6.53 -1.56
C ILE A 271 3.30 6.31 -1.20
N ASP A 272 4.08 7.38 -1.08
CA ASP A 272 5.51 7.31 -0.76
C ASP A 272 5.75 6.86 0.68
N SER A 273 4.78 7.05 1.58
CA SER A 273 4.86 6.54 2.96
C SER A 273 4.75 5.02 3.04
N ILE A 274 4.19 4.35 2.02
CA ILE A 274 4.11 2.89 1.97
C ILE A 274 5.45 2.36 1.49
N ASP A 275 6.24 1.83 2.41
CA ASP A 275 7.48 1.15 2.07
C ASP A 275 7.16 -0.16 1.33
N LYS A 276 7.93 -0.45 0.26
CA LYS A 276 7.84 -1.70 -0.48
C LYS A 276 8.15 -2.90 0.41
N SER A 277 8.96 -2.71 1.45
CA SER A 277 9.24 -3.74 2.47
C SER A 277 7.96 -4.27 3.13
N TRP A 278 6.93 -3.42 3.32
CA TRP A 278 5.69 -3.82 3.98
C TRP A 278 4.82 -4.76 3.14
N LEU A 279 5.15 -4.90 1.85
CA LEU A 279 4.47 -5.78 0.91
C LEU A 279 5.13 -7.16 0.81
N ASP A 280 6.25 -7.36 1.51
CA ASP A 280 6.98 -8.62 1.56
C ASP A 280 6.78 -9.29 2.92
N ILE A 281 6.36 -10.57 2.90
CA ILE A 281 6.14 -11.35 4.12
C ILE A 281 7.45 -11.60 4.90
N ARG A 282 8.59 -11.60 4.19
CA ARG A 282 9.92 -11.83 4.78
C ARG A 282 10.35 -10.73 5.74
N GLU A 283 9.86 -9.52 5.52
CA GLU A 283 10.13 -8.35 6.37
C GLU A 283 9.33 -8.38 7.69
N TYR A 284 8.32 -9.26 7.79
CA TYR A 284 7.58 -9.49 9.04
C TYR A 284 8.27 -10.54 9.91
N SER A 285 8.78 -11.60 9.29
CA SER A 285 9.62 -12.61 9.94
C SER A 285 10.43 -13.39 8.89
N PRO A 286 11.74 -13.60 9.09
CA PRO A 286 12.55 -14.41 8.19
C PRO A 286 12.09 -15.88 8.15
N TYR A 287 11.41 -16.34 9.21
CA TYR A 287 11.00 -17.74 9.36
C TYR A 287 9.72 -18.09 8.59
N PHE A 288 9.02 -17.12 8.01
CA PHE A 288 7.80 -17.37 7.24
C PHE A 288 8.06 -17.97 5.84
N GLU A 289 9.27 -17.84 5.30
CA GLU A 289 9.65 -18.40 4.00
C GLU A 289 9.65 -19.94 4.01
N CYS A 290 10.07 -20.56 5.12
CA CYS A 290 10.13 -22.00 5.32
C CYS A 290 8.74 -22.69 5.26
N LEU A 291 7.68 -21.96 5.59
CA LEU A 291 6.31 -22.47 5.56
C LEU A 291 5.71 -22.54 4.14
N VAL A 292 6.26 -21.79 3.18
CA VAL A 292 5.74 -21.76 1.79
C VAL A 292 6.06 -23.06 1.05
N SER A 293 7.08 -23.81 1.48
CA SER A 293 7.44 -25.10 0.88
C SER A 293 6.55 -26.27 1.33
N GLU A 294 5.89 -26.19 2.48
CA GLU A 294 4.99 -27.27 2.95
C GLU A 294 3.63 -27.24 2.22
N GLU A 295 3.11 -26.06 1.85
CA GLU A 295 1.74 -25.88 1.34
C GLU A 295 1.56 -26.21 -0.15
N LYS A 296 2.66 -26.48 -0.88
CA LYS A 296 2.64 -26.85 -2.32
C LYS A 296 2.79 -28.36 -2.58
N ARG A 297 2.71 -29.20 -1.56
CA ARG A 297 2.65 -30.68 -1.68
C ARG A 297 1.30 -31.20 -1.22
#